data_AF-A0A3B0RPZ4-F1
#
_entry.id   AF-A0A3B0RPZ4-F1
#
_cell.length_a   1.000
_cell.length_b   1.000
_cell.length_c   1.000
_cell.angle_alpha   90.00
_cell.angle_beta   90.00
_cell.angle_gamma   90.00
#
_symmetry.space_group_name_H-M   'P 1'
#
loop_
_entity.id
_entity.type
_entity.pdbx_description
1 polymer ?
#
loop_
_entity_poly.entity_id
_entity_poly.type
_entity_poly.pdbx_seq_one_letter_code
_entity_poly.pdbx_strand_id
1 'polypeptide(L)'
;MKISSNFDAGNIQVIEAENPGNIRLRIRHDHNSDFYQWFYFRLTGAKGQLCAMTIENAGGAAYPEGWEDYQACVSYDREEWERVSTHYHDGRITIQHIPESDSVYYAYFAPYSMERHHSLVSQAAEDEKVRLHVIGETLDGQDMDLLTIGDIAKDKMVGRKVIWIIARQHPGETMAEWFVEGLLDRLLDDEDALSRSLLEKAVFYVVPNMNPDGSRRGHLRTNAAGANLNREWENPSVENCPEIFYVRGKMDETGIDLVLDVHGDEALPCNFIACFEGIPDLDSAKLDLAYDYQRHMMQANPDFQMERGYPKDAPGT
;
A
#
# COMPACT_ATOMS: atom_id res chain seq x y z
N MET A 1 24.89 11.43 17.72
CA MET A 1 23.70 10.78 17.17
C MET A 1 22.81 11.83 16.48
N LYS A 2 22.15 11.48 15.37
CA LYS A 2 21.18 12.36 14.69
C LYS A 2 20.02 11.52 14.14
N ILE A 3 18.81 12.06 14.21
CA ILE A 3 17.63 11.50 13.56
C ILE A 3 17.18 12.44 12.44
N SER A 4 16.86 11.88 11.28
CA SER A 4 16.39 12.63 10.10
C SER A 4 15.27 11.89 9.39
N SER A 5 14.30 12.63 8.85
CA SER A 5 13.18 12.12 8.06
C SER A 5 12.86 13.00 6.85
N ASN A 6 13.81 13.84 6.41
CA ASN A 6 13.64 14.68 5.22
C ASN A 6 14.09 13.93 3.96
N PHE A 7 13.32 12.92 3.60
CA PHE A 7 13.47 12.07 2.41
C PHE A 7 12.10 11.46 2.09
N ASP A 8 12.00 10.80 0.94
CA ASP A 8 10.77 10.13 0.47
C ASP A 8 10.14 9.23 1.55
N ALA A 9 8.84 9.38 1.77
CA ALA A 9 8.03 8.72 2.80
C ALA A 9 8.48 8.97 4.25
N GLY A 10 9.47 9.84 4.48
CA GLY A 10 10.01 10.08 5.82
C GLY A 10 8.97 10.71 6.75
N ASN A 11 8.71 10.06 7.89
CA ASN A 11 7.81 10.57 8.94
C ASN A 11 8.38 10.30 10.34
N ILE A 12 8.86 11.35 11.00
CA ILE A 12 9.08 11.37 12.46
C ILE A 12 9.30 12.80 12.96
N GLN A 13 8.81 13.13 14.15
CA GLN A 13 9.21 14.30 14.92
C GLN A 13 10.14 13.88 16.07
N VAL A 14 11.29 14.54 16.17
CA VAL A 14 12.24 14.33 17.27
C VAL A 14 11.89 15.25 18.43
N ILE A 15 11.65 14.68 19.61
CA ILE A 15 11.52 15.45 20.87
C ILE A 15 12.91 15.58 21.52
N GLU A 16 13.60 14.44 21.68
CA GLU A 16 14.88 14.33 22.37
C GLU A 16 15.70 13.19 21.74
N ALA A 17 16.99 13.39 21.49
CA ALA A 17 17.88 12.42 20.84
C ALA A 17 19.36 12.56 21.26
N GLU A 18 19.62 13.10 22.43
CA GLU A 18 20.95 13.32 22.98
C GLU A 18 21.48 12.05 23.67
N ASN A 19 20.59 11.26 24.28
CA ASN A 19 20.91 10.02 24.97
C ASN A 19 20.39 8.80 24.18
N PRO A 20 21.25 7.89 23.71
CA PRO A 20 20.81 6.69 22.98
C PRO A 20 19.84 5.82 23.80
N GLY A 21 20.01 5.74 25.13
CA GLY A 21 19.13 4.97 26.01
C GLY A 21 17.79 5.65 26.32
N ASN A 22 17.52 6.86 25.82
CA ASN A 22 16.28 7.60 26.04
C ASN A 22 15.97 8.55 24.87
N ILE A 23 15.79 7.99 23.68
CA ILE A 23 15.37 8.75 22.50
C ILE A 23 13.85 8.89 22.55
N ARG A 24 13.32 10.11 22.36
CA ARG A 24 11.89 10.42 22.43
C ARG A 24 11.41 11.02 21.12
N LEU A 25 10.35 10.43 20.57
CA LEU A 25 9.84 10.68 19.23
C LEU A 25 8.32 10.86 19.25
N ARG A 26 7.79 11.45 18.19
CA ARG A 26 6.36 11.43 17.85
C ARG A 26 6.17 11.17 16.37
N ILE A 27 5.09 10.50 16.02
CA ILE A 27 4.64 10.40 14.64
C ILE A 27 3.91 11.70 14.27
N ARG A 28 4.17 12.22 13.06
CA ARG A 28 3.44 13.39 12.54
C ARG A 28 2.11 12.96 11.95
N HIS A 29 1.09 13.79 12.12
CA HIS A 29 -0.18 13.66 11.42
C HIS A 29 -0.01 13.78 9.91
N ASP A 30 -0.85 13.07 9.18
CA ASP A 30 -1.07 13.30 7.76
C ASP A 30 -1.48 14.77 7.55
N HIS A 31 -1.07 15.37 6.44
CA HIS A 31 -1.41 16.76 6.16
C HIS A 31 -2.94 16.93 6.02
N ASN A 32 -3.50 17.94 6.70
CA ASN A 32 -4.94 18.25 6.74
C ASN A 32 -5.82 17.08 7.20
N SER A 33 -5.31 16.23 8.08
CA SER A 33 -6.00 15.04 8.57
C SER A 33 -5.57 14.72 10.01
N ASP A 34 -6.47 14.08 10.76
CA ASP A 34 -6.15 13.60 12.10
C ASP A 34 -5.45 12.22 12.08
N PHE A 35 -5.40 11.54 10.93
CA PHE A 35 -4.77 10.22 10.80
C PHE A 35 -3.25 10.27 10.98
N TYR A 36 -2.71 9.26 11.67
CA TYR A 36 -1.29 8.90 11.67
C TYR A 36 -1.08 7.49 12.19
N GLN A 37 -0.01 6.84 11.72
CA GLN A 37 0.54 5.56 12.21
C GLN A 37 1.92 5.34 11.58
N TRP A 38 2.02 5.65 10.28
CA TRP A 38 3.25 5.52 9.50
C TRP A 38 4.40 6.33 10.10
N PHE A 39 5.54 5.67 10.32
CA PHE A 39 6.80 6.33 10.61
C PHE A 39 7.90 5.80 9.70
N TYR A 40 8.84 6.66 9.36
CA TYR A 40 10.06 6.29 8.64
C TYR A 40 11.15 7.32 8.92
N PHE A 41 12.27 6.88 9.50
CA PHE A 41 13.36 7.77 9.85
C PHE A 41 14.72 7.07 9.80
N ARG A 42 15.77 7.88 9.68
CA ARG A 42 17.16 7.44 9.73
C ARG A 42 17.81 7.88 11.03
N LEU A 43 18.48 6.96 11.70
CA LEU A 43 19.36 7.19 12.84
C LEU A 43 20.82 7.11 12.37
N THR A 44 21.64 8.11 12.73
CA THR A 44 23.07 8.09 12.44
C THR A 44 23.94 8.34 13.66
N GLY A 45 25.17 7.79 13.65
CA GLY A 45 26.18 7.99 14.69
C GLY A 45 25.79 7.38 16.04
N ALA A 46 25.20 6.17 15.99
CA ALA A 46 24.78 5.37 17.15
C ALA A 46 25.28 3.91 17.07
N LYS A 47 26.27 3.64 16.20
CA LYS A 47 26.84 2.32 16.02
C LYS A 47 27.34 1.73 17.35
N GLY A 48 26.95 0.50 17.63
CA GLY A 48 27.35 -0.23 18.85
C GLY A 48 26.74 0.30 20.15
N GLN A 49 25.77 1.22 20.08
CA GLN A 49 25.10 1.78 21.26
C GLN A 49 23.69 1.20 21.38
N LEU A 50 23.32 0.76 22.59
CA LEU A 50 21.94 0.38 22.87
C LEU A 50 21.03 1.62 22.78
N CYS A 51 20.21 1.64 21.74
CA CYS A 51 19.23 2.67 21.48
C CYS A 51 17.86 2.23 21.97
N ALA A 52 17.20 3.07 22.78
CA ALA A 52 15.81 2.91 23.16
C ALA A 52 15.02 4.12 22.62
N MET A 53 14.26 3.88 21.55
CA MET A 53 13.52 4.91 20.81
C MET A 53 12.04 4.79 21.12
N THR A 54 11.52 5.75 21.90
CA THR A 54 10.12 5.76 22.34
C THR A 54 9.30 6.72 21.50
N ILE A 55 8.26 6.22 20.83
CA ILE A 55 7.24 7.03 20.18
C ILE A 55 6.12 7.29 21.19
N GLU A 56 6.01 8.53 21.67
CA GLU A 56 5.18 8.87 22.82
C GLU A 56 3.68 8.99 22.51
N ASN A 57 3.31 9.20 21.25
CA ASN A 57 1.92 9.38 20.82
C ASN A 57 1.31 8.16 20.14
N ALA A 58 1.92 6.97 20.29
CA ALA A 58 1.45 5.75 19.62
C ALA A 58 0.00 5.38 19.97
N GLY A 59 -0.41 5.53 21.25
CA GLY A 59 -1.77 5.24 21.70
C GLY A 59 -2.85 6.21 21.22
N GLY A 60 -2.47 7.32 20.60
CA GLY A 60 -3.41 8.24 19.94
C GLY A 60 -3.44 8.09 18.42
N ALA A 61 -2.70 7.14 17.87
CA ALA A 61 -2.63 6.88 16.45
C ALA A 61 -3.97 6.31 15.91
N ALA A 62 -4.11 6.23 14.60
CA ALA A 62 -5.34 5.81 13.94
C ALA A 62 -5.81 4.41 14.40
N TYR A 63 -4.86 3.50 14.61
CA TYR A 63 -5.10 2.11 15.00
C TYR A 63 -4.15 1.71 16.13
N PRO A 64 -4.46 2.08 17.39
CA PRO A 64 -3.63 1.71 18.53
C PRO A 64 -3.48 0.20 18.73
N GLU A 65 -4.49 -0.58 18.35
CA GLU A 65 -4.50 -2.05 18.35
C GLU A 65 -3.43 -2.63 17.41
N GLY A 66 -3.05 -1.90 16.35
CA GLY A 66 -1.97 -2.29 15.45
C GLY A 66 -0.57 -2.23 16.08
N TRP A 67 -0.46 -1.76 17.33
CA TRP A 67 0.79 -1.82 18.11
C TRP A 67 0.89 -3.07 18.98
N GLU A 68 -0.20 -3.82 19.17
CA GLU A 68 -0.18 -5.08 19.91
C GLU A 68 0.62 -6.13 19.11
N ASP A 69 1.62 -6.73 19.74
CA ASP A 69 2.56 -7.70 19.13
C ASP A 69 3.34 -7.20 17.88
N TYR A 70 3.26 -5.92 17.57
CA TYR A 70 3.94 -5.29 16.45
C TYR A 70 5.45 -5.15 16.68
N GLN A 71 6.21 -5.37 15.61
CA GLN A 71 7.65 -5.13 15.56
C GLN A 71 8.02 -4.18 14.42
N ALA A 72 8.87 -3.19 14.73
CA ALA A 72 9.30 -2.21 13.74
C ALA A 72 10.21 -2.85 12.70
N CYS A 73 10.25 -2.27 11.50
CA CYS A 73 11.18 -2.67 10.45
C CYS A 73 12.48 -1.89 10.58
N VAL A 74 13.62 -2.54 10.37
CA VAL A 74 14.97 -1.94 10.39
C VAL A 74 15.72 -2.32 9.12
N SER A 75 16.52 -1.38 8.58
CA SER A 75 17.37 -1.64 7.42
C SER A 75 18.62 -0.76 7.42
N TYR A 76 19.73 -1.28 6.88
CA TYR A 76 21.00 -0.57 6.77
C TYR A 76 21.24 0.00 5.36
N ASP A 77 20.65 -0.61 4.33
CA ASP A 77 20.79 -0.27 2.91
C ASP A 77 19.50 0.25 2.26
N ARG A 78 18.35 0.06 2.92
CA ARG A 78 16.97 0.30 2.46
C ARG A 78 16.44 -0.73 1.46
N GLU A 79 17.16 -1.83 1.26
CA GLU A 79 16.76 -2.93 0.39
C GLU A 79 16.32 -4.12 1.24
N GLU A 80 17.18 -4.57 2.16
CA GLU A 80 16.88 -5.67 3.07
C GLU A 80 16.29 -5.13 4.38
N TRP A 81 15.13 -5.64 4.75
CA TRP A 81 14.37 -5.18 5.92
C TRP A 81 14.10 -6.32 6.90
N GLU A 82 14.45 -6.10 8.16
CA GLU A 82 14.26 -7.07 9.24
C GLU A 82 13.34 -6.50 10.32
N ARG A 83 12.81 -7.38 11.18
CA ARG A 83 12.08 -6.95 12.37
C ARG A 83 13.03 -6.66 13.53
N VAL A 84 12.72 -5.65 14.31
CA VAL A 84 13.49 -5.27 15.51
C VAL A 84 12.60 -5.26 16.74
N SER A 85 13.21 -5.53 17.90
CA SER A 85 12.52 -5.58 19.18
C SER A 85 11.75 -4.29 19.46
N THR A 86 10.43 -4.42 19.57
CA THR A 86 9.50 -3.32 19.84
C THR A 86 8.53 -3.77 20.93
N HIS A 87 8.23 -2.87 21.86
CA HIS A 87 7.27 -3.11 22.92
C HIS A 87 6.23 -2.00 22.93
N TYR A 88 4.96 -2.35 23.00
CA TYR A 88 3.86 -1.42 23.22
C TYR A 88 3.40 -1.48 24.69
N HIS A 89 3.41 -0.35 25.38
CA HIS A 89 2.97 -0.24 26.77
C HIS A 89 2.53 1.19 27.10
N ASP A 90 1.42 1.35 27.84
CA ASP A 90 0.86 2.64 28.26
C ASP A 90 0.73 3.67 27.11
N GLY A 91 0.27 3.23 25.94
CA GLY A 91 0.08 4.10 24.78
C GLY A 91 1.38 4.57 24.11
N ARG A 92 2.50 3.89 24.35
CA ARG A 92 3.80 4.20 23.75
C ARG A 92 4.41 2.96 23.12
N ILE A 93 5.07 3.09 21.97
CA ILE A 93 5.96 2.03 21.47
C ILE A 93 7.40 2.39 21.77
N THR A 94 8.21 1.41 22.17
CA THR A 94 9.65 1.55 22.37
C THR A 94 10.39 0.54 21.51
N ILE A 95 11.17 1.02 20.55
CA ILE A 95 12.06 0.23 19.70
C ILE A 95 13.41 0.13 20.40
N GLN A 96 13.90 -1.08 20.63
CA GLN A 96 15.19 -1.36 21.28
C GLN A 96 16.15 -2.05 20.31
N HIS A 97 17.30 -1.44 20.05
CA HIS A 97 18.23 -1.95 19.06
C HIS A 97 19.66 -1.50 19.32
N ILE A 98 20.66 -2.32 18.94
CA ILE A 98 22.08 -1.94 18.92
C ILE A 98 22.49 -1.86 17.44
N PRO A 99 22.55 -0.67 16.82
CA PRO A 99 22.89 -0.55 15.41
C PRO A 99 24.30 -1.09 15.09
N GLU A 100 24.42 -1.86 14.02
CA GLU A 100 25.71 -2.42 13.57
C GLU A 100 26.49 -1.47 12.64
N SER A 101 25.79 -0.47 12.10
CA SER A 101 26.34 0.55 11.20
C SER A 101 26.13 1.97 11.74
N ASP A 102 26.89 2.93 11.21
CA ASP A 102 26.76 4.35 11.54
C ASP A 102 25.51 5.01 10.96
N SER A 103 24.78 4.29 10.10
CA SER A 103 23.50 4.70 9.52
C SER A 103 22.56 3.51 9.51
N VAL A 104 21.36 3.69 10.06
CA VAL A 104 20.30 2.68 10.08
C VAL A 104 18.96 3.37 9.94
N TYR A 105 18.01 2.72 9.27
CA TYR A 105 16.66 3.21 9.06
C TYR A 105 15.67 2.37 9.87
N TYR A 106 14.62 3.03 10.37
CA TYR A 106 13.49 2.38 11.03
C TYR A 106 12.20 2.83 10.37
N ALA A 107 11.30 1.90 10.09
CA ALA A 107 10.04 2.16 9.41
C ALA A 107 8.88 1.33 9.98
N TYR A 108 7.66 1.77 9.71
CA TYR A 108 6.44 1.05 10.08
C TYR A 108 6.33 -0.30 9.37
N PHE A 109 6.59 -0.29 8.06
CA PHE A 109 6.75 -1.45 7.18
C PHE A 109 7.90 -1.15 6.19
N ALA A 110 8.35 -2.14 5.41
CA ALA A 110 9.31 -1.92 4.34
C ALA A 110 8.79 -0.85 3.34
N PRO A 111 9.40 0.35 3.28
CA PRO A 111 8.94 1.42 2.41
C PRO A 111 9.07 1.05 0.93
N TYR A 112 8.20 1.61 0.11
CA TYR A 112 8.28 1.53 -1.35
C TYR A 112 8.33 2.97 -1.88
N SER A 113 9.51 3.39 -2.35
CA SER A 113 9.79 4.78 -2.74
C SER A 113 9.22 5.13 -4.11
N MET A 114 9.04 6.43 -4.37
CA MET A 114 8.66 6.93 -5.68
C MET A 114 9.73 6.61 -6.75
N GLU A 115 11.01 6.60 -6.40
CA GLU A 115 12.06 6.16 -7.34
C GLU A 115 11.92 4.68 -7.73
N ARG A 116 11.52 3.82 -6.79
CA ARG A 116 11.22 2.41 -7.08
C ARG A 116 9.96 2.29 -7.92
N HIS A 117 8.93 3.10 -7.64
CA HIS A 117 7.71 3.20 -8.45
C HIS A 117 8.03 3.54 -9.91
N HIS A 118 8.79 4.63 -10.14
CA HIS A 118 9.19 5.02 -11.50
C HIS A 118 10.00 3.92 -12.19
N SER A 119 10.85 3.20 -11.44
CA SER A 119 11.62 2.08 -11.96
C SER A 119 10.72 0.90 -12.37
N LEU A 120 9.75 0.53 -11.52
CA LEU A 120 8.76 -0.52 -11.80
C LEU A 120 7.95 -0.19 -13.06
N VAL A 121 7.39 1.02 -13.12
CA VAL A 121 6.57 1.49 -14.25
C VAL A 121 7.39 1.50 -15.54
N SER A 122 8.63 2.00 -15.48
CA SER A 122 9.53 2.03 -16.64
C SER A 122 9.87 0.63 -17.13
N GLN A 123 10.21 -0.30 -16.22
CA GLN A 123 10.54 -1.68 -16.55
C GLN A 123 9.34 -2.42 -17.16
N ALA A 124 8.16 -2.30 -16.55
CA ALA A 124 6.94 -2.92 -17.09
C ALA A 124 6.61 -2.38 -18.50
N ALA A 125 6.83 -1.09 -18.76
CA ALA A 125 6.57 -0.48 -20.05
C ALA A 125 7.52 -0.93 -21.19
N GLU A 126 8.63 -1.61 -20.88
CA GLU A 126 9.51 -2.19 -21.91
C GLU A 126 8.91 -3.45 -22.57
N ASP A 127 7.97 -4.14 -21.90
CA ASP A 127 7.32 -5.31 -22.46
C ASP A 127 6.30 -4.91 -23.55
N GLU A 128 6.34 -5.59 -24.70
CA GLU A 128 5.45 -5.32 -25.83
C GLU A 128 3.95 -5.51 -25.51
N LYS A 129 3.65 -6.33 -24.50
CA LYS A 129 2.31 -6.60 -23.97
C LYS A 129 1.76 -5.43 -23.16
N VAL A 130 2.59 -4.45 -22.80
CA VAL A 130 2.24 -3.34 -21.90
C VAL A 130 2.07 -2.02 -22.66
N ARG A 131 1.09 -1.24 -22.24
CA ARG A 131 0.90 0.16 -22.61
C ARG A 131 0.75 0.99 -21.35
N LEU A 132 1.72 1.87 -21.13
CA LEU A 132 1.65 2.88 -20.07
C LEU A 132 0.78 4.05 -20.52
N HIS A 133 -0.10 4.50 -19.63
CA HIS A 133 -0.90 5.70 -19.78
C HIS A 133 -0.72 6.58 -18.54
N VAL A 134 -0.44 7.87 -18.74
CA VAL A 134 -0.65 8.88 -17.71
C VAL A 134 -2.10 9.35 -17.84
N ILE A 135 -2.95 8.97 -16.89
CA ILE A 135 -4.39 9.23 -16.94
C ILE A 135 -4.79 10.55 -16.27
N GLY A 136 -3.83 11.22 -15.62
CA GLY A 136 -3.96 12.53 -15.01
C GLY A 136 -2.81 12.82 -14.06
N GLU A 137 -2.94 13.88 -13.28
CA GLU A 137 -1.95 14.31 -12.28
C GLU A 137 -2.60 14.39 -10.89
N THR A 138 -1.82 14.09 -9.85
CA THR A 138 -2.18 14.29 -8.45
C THR A 138 -2.16 15.79 -8.08
N LEU A 139 -2.49 16.12 -6.83
CA LEU A 139 -2.52 17.50 -6.35
C LEU A 139 -1.13 18.14 -6.26
N ASP A 140 -0.08 17.35 -6.01
CA ASP A 140 1.32 17.81 -6.05
C ASP A 140 1.94 17.72 -7.45
N GLY A 141 1.18 17.28 -8.46
CA GLY A 141 1.65 17.15 -9.84
C GLY A 141 2.48 15.89 -10.11
N GLN A 142 2.23 14.80 -9.38
CA GLN A 142 2.77 13.48 -9.73
C GLN A 142 1.85 12.81 -10.77
N ASP A 143 2.42 11.99 -11.64
CA ASP A 143 1.64 11.27 -12.65
C ASP A 143 0.75 10.20 -12.00
N MET A 144 -0.47 10.05 -12.51
CA MET A 144 -1.31 8.88 -12.27
C MET A 144 -1.04 7.85 -13.37
N ASP A 145 -0.16 6.89 -13.08
CA ASP A 145 0.26 5.85 -14.00
C ASP A 145 -0.73 4.67 -14.05
N LEU A 146 -1.15 4.32 -15.26
CA LEU A 146 -1.98 3.16 -15.56
C LEU A 146 -1.28 2.25 -16.56
N LEU A 147 -1.04 1.00 -16.17
CA LEU A 147 -0.52 -0.05 -17.03
C LEU A 147 -1.67 -0.86 -17.62
N THR A 148 -1.83 -0.83 -18.94
CA THR A 148 -2.71 -1.75 -19.67
C THR A 148 -1.88 -2.92 -20.16
N ILE A 149 -2.25 -4.15 -19.80
CA ILE A 149 -1.49 -5.38 -20.12
C ILE A 149 -2.37 -6.33 -20.93
N GLY A 150 -1.92 -6.62 -22.15
CA GLY A 150 -2.62 -7.43 -23.16
C GLY A 150 -3.20 -6.61 -24.33
N ASP A 151 -3.63 -7.30 -25.39
CA ASP A 151 -4.08 -6.65 -26.62
C ASP A 151 -5.51 -6.07 -26.51
N ILE A 152 -5.66 -4.75 -26.65
CA ILE A 152 -6.95 -4.04 -26.55
C ILE A 152 -7.63 -3.79 -27.91
N ALA A 153 -7.13 -4.35 -29.02
CA ALA A 153 -7.78 -4.23 -30.31
C ALA A 153 -9.22 -4.81 -30.24
N LYS A 154 -10.19 -4.13 -30.86
CA LYS A 154 -11.62 -4.46 -30.71
C LYS A 154 -11.95 -5.92 -31.04
N ASP A 155 -11.34 -6.46 -32.09
CA ASP A 155 -11.49 -7.85 -32.50
C ASP A 155 -10.88 -8.83 -31.49
N LYS A 156 -9.85 -8.40 -30.76
CA LYS A 156 -9.15 -9.17 -29.72
C LYS A 156 -9.85 -9.12 -28.38
N MET A 157 -10.65 -8.09 -28.11
CA MET A 157 -11.42 -7.96 -26.87
C MET A 157 -12.66 -8.85 -26.80
N VAL A 158 -13.13 -9.38 -27.93
CA VAL A 158 -14.34 -10.22 -27.96
C VAL A 158 -14.14 -11.47 -27.10
N GLY A 159 -14.92 -11.59 -26.03
CA GLY A 159 -14.87 -12.72 -25.10
C GLY A 159 -13.79 -12.65 -24.04
N ARG A 160 -12.97 -11.59 -24.01
CA ARG A 160 -11.98 -11.36 -22.95
C ARG A 160 -12.57 -10.56 -21.79
N LYS A 161 -12.01 -10.79 -20.61
CA LYS A 161 -12.38 -10.15 -19.35
C LYS A 161 -11.55 -8.90 -19.08
N VAL A 162 -12.17 -7.89 -18.47
CA VAL A 162 -11.49 -6.67 -18.02
C VAL A 162 -11.22 -6.78 -16.53
N ILE A 163 -9.94 -6.88 -16.17
CA ILE A 163 -9.50 -7.03 -14.78
C ILE A 163 -8.80 -5.74 -14.35
N TRP A 164 -9.29 -5.12 -13.28
CA TRP A 164 -8.66 -3.98 -12.64
C TRP A 164 -7.91 -4.40 -11.39
N ILE A 165 -6.70 -3.87 -11.21
CA ILE A 165 -5.92 -4.02 -9.99
C ILE A 165 -5.43 -2.64 -9.60
N ILE A 166 -5.88 -2.16 -8.47
CA ILE A 166 -5.44 -0.88 -7.90
C ILE A 166 -4.81 -1.15 -6.56
N ALA A 167 -3.78 -0.40 -6.21
CA ALA A 167 -3.05 -0.61 -4.96
C ALA A 167 -2.77 0.72 -4.28
N ARG A 168 -2.66 0.66 -2.94
CA ARG A 168 -2.06 1.73 -2.14
C ARG A 168 -2.84 3.05 -2.17
N GLN A 169 -4.18 2.96 -2.13
CA GLN A 169 -5.04 4.14 -1.92
C GLN A 169 -4.69 4.83 -0.59
N HIS A 170 -4.41 4.03 0.44
CA HIS A 170 -3.77 4.51 1.66
C HIS A 170 -2.24 4.43 1.50
N PRO A 171 -1.54 5.57 1.55
CA PRO A 171 -0.13 5.67 1.15
C PRO A 171 0.85 4.90 2.05
N GLY A 172 0.51 4.73 3.33
CA GLY A 172 1.32 4.02 4.32
C GLY A 172 1.25 2.49 4.19
N GLU A 173 0.33 1.97 3.38
CA GLU A 173 0.14 0.54 3.14
C GLU A 173 1.04 0.06 1.99
N THR A 174 2.36 0.20 2.18
CA THR A 174 3.36 -0.03 1.13
C THR A 174 3.41 -1.47 0.62
N MET A 175 2.93 -2.45 1.41
CA MET A 175 2.78 -3.83 0.99
C MET A 175 1.90 -3.99 -0.26
N ALA A 176 0.97 -3.06 -0.50
CA ALA A 176 0.08 -3.13 -1.65
C ALA A 176 0.83 -2.93 -2.97
N GLU A 177 1.82 -2.05 -3.01
CA GLU A 177 2.64 -1.84 -4.21
C GLU A 177 3.71 -2.92 -4.37
N TRP A 178 4.26 -3.44 -3.26
CA TRP A 178 5.09 -4.66 -3.30
C TRP A 178 4.33 -5.87 -3.88
N PHE A 179 3.04 -6.01 -3.55
CA PHE A 179 2.18 -7.03 -4.16
C PHE A 179 2.05 -6.82 -5.68
N VAL A 180 1.84 -5.58 -6.13
CA VAL A 180 1.74 -5.26 -7.56
C VAL A 180 3.05 -5.52 -8.28
N GLU A 181 4.20 -5.20 -7.69
CA GLU A 181 5.51 -5.53 -8.26
C GLU A 181 5.64 -7.03 -8.54
N GLY A 182 5.42 -7.89 -7.54
CA GLY A 182 5.50 -9.34 -7.73
C GLY A 182 4.43 -9.90 -8.69
N LEU A 183 3.27 -9.25 -8.76
CA LEU A 183 2.24 -9.58 -9.75
C LEU A 183 2.71 -9.27 -11.17
N LEU A 184 3.30 -8.09 -11.39
CA LEU A 184 3.82 -7.67 -12.69
C LEU A 184 4.98 -8.56 -13.13
N ASP A 185 5.91 -8.87 -12.23
CA ASP A 185 7.04 -9.77 -12.50
C ASP A 185 6.58 -11.11 -13.07
N ARG A 186 5.54 -11.70 -12.46
CA ARG A 186 5.00 -12.98 -12.92
C ARG A 186 4.10 -12.86 -14.14
N LEU A 187 3.24 -11.84 -14.19
CA LEU A 187 2.29 -11.67 -15.29
C LEU A 187 2.98 -11.37 -16.62
N LEU A 188 4.16 -10.72 -16.58
CA LEU A 188 4.98 -10.38 -17.73
C LEU A 188 6.04 -11.43 -18.06
N ASP A 189 6.23 -12.45 -17.22
CA ASP A 189 7.12 -13.58 -17.53
C ASP A 189 6.58 -14.41 -18.70
N ASP A 190 7.28 -14.30 -19.85
CA ASP A 190 6.95 -15.04 -21.06
C ASP A 190 7.06 -16.56 -20.89
N GLU A 191 7.79 -17.06 -19.91
CA GLU A 191 7.92 -18.50 -19.65
C GLU A 191 6.79 -19.04 -18.74
N ASP A 192 6.05 -18.18 -18.02
CA ASP A 192 4.92 -18.60 -17.20
C ASP A 192 3.69 -18.93 -18.08
N ALA A 193 3.38 -20.23 -18.19
CA ALA A 193 2.27 -20.73 -18.97
C ALA A 193 0.89 -20.28 -18.45
N LEU A 194 0.75 -20.02 -17.15
CA LEU A 194 -0.50 -19.53 -16.56
C LEU A 194 -0.71 -18.06 -16.92
N SER A 195 0.33 -17.22 -16.82
CA SER A 195 0.30 -15.81 -17.21
C SER A 195 -0.09 -15.65 -18.69
N ARG A 196 0.55 -16.41 -19.59
CA ARG A 196 0.18 -16.42 -21.02
C ARG A 196 -1.29 -16.83 -21.23
N SER A 197 -1.74 -17.91 -20.60
CA SER A 197 -3.14 -18.37 -20.74
C SER A 197 -4.14 -17.37 -20.16
N LEU A 198 -3.76 -16.62 -19.13
CA LEU A 198 -4.58 -15.59 -18.51
C LEU A 198 -4.69 -14.37 -19.44
N LEU A 199 -3.58 -13.93 -20.04
CA LEU A 199 -3.57 -12.82 -21.00
C LEU A 199 -4.32 -13.14 -22.29
N GLU A 200 -4.46 -14.41 -22.70
CA GLU A 200 -5.37 -14.78 -23.81
C GLU A 200 -6.86 -14.53 -23.47
N LYS A 201 -7.22 -14.53 -22.19
CA LYS A 201 -8.60 -14.49 -21.69
C LYS A 201 -8.97 -13.17 -21.02
N ALA A 202 -7.98 -12.35 -20.67
CA ALA A 202 -8.20 -11.11 -19.95
C ALA A 202 -7.21 -10.02 -20.36
N VAL A 203 -7.63 -8.76 -20.23
CA VAL A 203 -6.76 -7.58 -20.20
C VAL A 203 -6.71 -7.06 -18.77
N PHE A 204 -5.52 -6.66 -18.33
CA PHE A 204 -5.32 -6.07 -17.02
C PHE A 204 -5.13 -4.57 -17.12
N TYR A 205 -5.78 -3.84 -16.21
CA TYR A 205 -5.59 -2.43 -15.97
C TYR A 205 -5.04 -2.29 -14.55
N VAL A 206 -3.76 -1.93 -14.42
CA VAL A 206 -3.04 -1.93 -13.15
C VAL A 206 -2.60 -0.52 -12.80
N VAL A 207 -2.98 -0.06 -11.61
CA VAL A 207 -2.49 1.19 -11.00
C VAL A 207 -1.65 0.82 -9.77
N PRO A 208 -0.30 0.79 -9.88
CA PRO A 208 0.56 0.33 -8.79
C PRO A 208 0.50 1.21 -7.55
N ASN A 209 0.31 2.52 -7.72
CA ASN A 209 0.23 3.48 -6.63
C ASN A 209 -0.91 4.47 -6.86
N MET A 210 -2.00 4.29 -6.12
CA MET A 210 -3.17 5.17 -6.16
C MET A 210 -2.95 6.50 -5.41
N ASN A 211 -1.89 6.63 -4.61
CA ASN A 211 -1.64 7.84 -3.81
C ASN A 211 -0.14 8.24 -3.80
N PRO A 212 0.41 8.69 -4.95
CA PRO A 212 1.81 9.11 -5.04
C PRO A 212 2.18 10.24 -4.07
N ASP A 213 1.28 11.21 -3.86
CA ASP A 213 1.51 12.37 -3.00
C ASP A 213 1.63 11.96 -1.54
N GLY A 214 0.62 11.23 -1.04
CA GLY A 214 0.62 10.72 0.33
C GLY A 214 1.82 9.81 0.59
N SER A 215 2.20 9.00 -0.41
CA SER A 215 3.35 8.10 -0.35
C SER A 215 4.62 8.91 -0.11
N ARG A 216 4.88 9.92 -0.97
CA ARG A 216 6.05 10.79 -0.86
C ARG A 216 6.09 11.58 0.45
N ARG A 217 4.93 12.00 0.95
CA ARG A 217 4.79 12.81 2.17
C ARG A 217 4.96 12.01 3.46
N GLY A 218 4.96 10.67 3.38
CA GLY A 218 5.01 9.81 4.56
C GLY A 218 3.70 9.84 5.34
N HIS A 219 2.58 9.91 4.63
CA HIS A 219 1.25 9.78 5.21
C HIS A 219 0.91 8.30 5.48
N LEU A 220 -0.07 8.06 6.35
CA LEU A 220 -0.69 6.76 6.50
C LEU A 220 -1.83 6.56 5.51
N ARG A 221 -2.80 7.48 5.50
CA ARG A 221 -4.16 7.18 5.03
C ARG A 221 -4.70 8.15 3.99
N THR A 222 -4.17 9.37 3.92
CA THR A 222 -4.77 10.41 3.08
C THR A 222 -3.84 10.94 1.99
N ASN A 223 -4.43 11.45 0.90
CA ASN A 223 -3.69 12.17 -0.14
C ASN A 223 -3.19 13.55 0.34
N ALA A 224 -2.70 14.38 -0.59
CA ALA A 224 -2.18 15.71 -0.26
C ALA A 224 -3.22 16.67 0.34
N ALA A 225 -4.52 16.50 0.02
CA ALA A 225 -5.60 17.33 0.55
C ALA A 225 -6.13 16.87 1.91
N GLY A 226 -5.69 15.71 2.41
CA GLY A 226 -6.28 15.08 3.60
C GLY A 226 -7.50 14.19 3.27
N ALA A 227 -7.77 13.92 1.98
CA ALA A 227 -8.86 13.04 1.57
C ALA A 227 -8.47 11.57 1.75
N ASN A 228 -9.39 10.78 2.31
CA ASN A 228 -9.28 9.32 2.30
C ASN A 228 -9.82 8.81 0.96
N LEU A 229 -8.93 8.48 0.03
CA LEU A 229 -9.29 8.08 -1.34
C LEU A 229 -10.31 6.93 -1.38
N ASN A 230 -10.23 5.98 -0.46
CA ASN A 230 -11.17 4.85 -0.40
C ASN A 230 -12.55 5.21 0.18
N ARG A 231 -12.86 6.50 0.30
CA ARG A 231 -14.19 7.05 0.62
C ARG A 231 -14.71 8.01 -0.46
N GLU A 232 -13.97 8.18 -1.55
CA GLU A 232 -14.24 9.19 -2.59
C GLU A 232 -14.84 8.60 -3.88
N TRP A 233 -15.08 7.28 -3.94
CA TRP A 233 -15.52 6.59 -5.15
C TRP A 233 -16.88 7.06 -5.69
N GLU A 234 -17.80 7.51 -4.84
CA GLU A 234 -19.16 7.87 -5.26
C GLU A 234 -19.22 9.17 -6.06
N ASN A 235 -18.46 10.20 -5.68
CA ASN A 235 -18.49 11.53 -6.30
C ASN A 235 -17.09 12.20 -6.28
N PRO A 236 -16.08 11.61 -6.95
CA PRO A 236 -14.73 12.17 -6.93
C PRO A 236 -14.65 13.47 -7.72
N SER A 237 -13.68 14.32 -7.40
CA SER A 237 -13.42 15.58 -8.11
C SER A 237 -11.92 15.81 -8.30
N VAL A 238 -11.57 16.53 -9.36
CA VAL A 238 -10.17 16.85 -9.69
C VAL A 238 -9.52 17.74 -8.62
N GLU A 239 -10.31 18.52 -7.89
CA GLU A 239 -9.84 19.48 -6.89
C GLU A 239 -9.49 18.83 -5.54
N ASN A 240 -10.08 17.69 -5.19
CA ASN A 240 -9.90 17.05 -3.88
C ASN A 240 -9.29 15.64 -3.96
N CYS A 241 -9.73 14.85 -4.93
CA CYS A 241 -9.37 13.45 -5.10
C CYS A 241 -9.20 13.11 -6.60
N PRO A 242 -8.33 13.85 -7.33
CA PRO A 242 -8.07 13.62 -8.75
C PRO A 242 -7.69 12.16 -9.05
N GLU A 243 -7.00 11.51 -8.12
CA GLU A 243 -6.55 10.12 -8.24
C GLU A 243 -7.73 9.18 -8.50
N ILE A 244 -8.82 9.34 -7.74
CA ILE A 244 -10.05 8.55 -7.90
C ILE A 244 -10.85 9.02 -9.10
N PHE A 245 -10.88 10.33 -9.37
CA PHE A 245 -11.59 10.88 -10.53
C PHE A 245 -11.10 10.25 -11.84
N TYR A 246 -9.79 10.23 -12.07
CA TYR A 246 -9.21 9.69 -13.31
C TYR A 246 -9.37 8.18 -13.42
N VAL A 247 -9.09 7.43 -12.34
CA VAL A 247 -9.19 5.97 -12.33
C VAL A 247 -10.64 5.52 -12.54
N ARG A 248 -11.59 6.11 -11.82
CA ARG A 248 -13.01 5.81 -12.01
C ARG A 248 -13.49 6.16 -13.42
N GLY A 249 -13.10 7.32 -13.95
CA GLY A 249 -13.42 7.69 -15.32
C GLY A 249 -12.91 6.65 -16.31
N LYS A 250 -11.72 6.09 -16.08
CA LYS A 250 -11.17 5.04 -16.93
C LYS A 250 -11.90 3.70 -16.78
N MET A 251 -12.30 3.34 -15.57
CA MET A 251 -13.13 2.17 -15.31
C MET A 251 -14.48 2.27 -16.02
N ASP A 252 -15.11 3.44 -16.05
CA ASP A 252 -16.37 3.68 -16.78
C ASP A 252 -16.19 3.50 -18.30
N GLU A 253 -15.03 3.89 -18.85
CA GLU A 253 -14.70 3.68 -20.27
C GLU A 253 -14.45 2.21 -20.64
N THR A 254 -13.74 1.47 -19.78
CA THR A 254 -13.28 0.10 -20.08
C THR A 254 -14.30 -0.96 -19.68
N GLY A 255 -15.17 -0.66 -18.72
CA GLY A 255 -15.92 -1.65 -17.95
C GLY A 255 -15.03 -2.39 -16.94
N ILE A 256 -15.66 -3.25 -16.14
CA ILE A 256 -15.02 -4.08 -15.12
C ILE A 256 -15.71 -5.45 -15.08
N ASP A 257 -14.94 -6.54 -15.20
CA ASP A 257 -15.39 -7.89 -14.89
C ASP A 257 -14.90 -8.37 -13.52
N LEU A 258 -13.71 -7.91 -13.10
CA LEU A 258 -13.12 -8.14 -11.78
C LEU A 258 -12.32 -6.90 -11.37
N VAL A 259 -12.40 -6.52 -10.10
CA VAL A 259 -11.53 -5.50 -9.51
C VAL A 259 -10.91 -6.04 -8.22
N LEU A 260 -9.60 -5.85 -8.07
CA LEU A 260 -8.86 -6.08 -6.83
C LEU A 260 -8.33 -4.74 -6.34
N ASP A 261 -8.71 -4.37 -5.12
CA ASP A 261 -8.23 -3.19 -4.42
C ASP A 261 -7.32 -3.66 -3.28
N VAL A 262 -6.02 -3.43 -3.43
CA VAL A 262 -4.98 -4.04 -2.57
C VAL A 262 -4.60 -3.07 -1.45
N HIS A 263 -4.73 -3.54 -0.21
CA HIS A 263 -4.52 -2.78 1.04
C HIS A 263 -3.65 -3.55 2.03
N GLY A 264 -3.25 -2.85 3.08
CA GLY A 264 -2.77 -3.41 4.34
C GLY A 264 -3.78 -3.22 5.46
N ASP A 265 -3.73 -4.09 6.48
CA ASP A 265 -4.47 -3.91 7.71
C ASP A 265 -3.49 -3.80 8.88
N GLU A 266 -3.68 -2.81 9.74
CA GLU A 266 -2.77 -2.53 10.84
C GLU A 266 -2.88 -3.53 12.00
N ALA A 267 -4.02 -4.18 12.18
CA ALA A 267 -4.37 -4.91 13.40
C ALA A 267 -4.43 -6.43 13.21
N LEU A 268 -4.91 -6.89 12.06
CA LEU A 268 -5.10 -8.31 11.77
C LEU A 268 -3.81 -8.93 11.21
N PRO A 269 -3.17 -9.87 11.94
CA PRO A 269 -1.95 -10.53 11.48
C PRO A 269 -2.27 -11.69 10.52
N CYS A 270 -3.04 -11.42 9.47
CA CYS A 270 -3.42 -12.40 8.45
C CYS A 270 -3.80 -11.74 7.13
N ASN A 271 -3.61 -12.45 6.02
CA ASN A 271 -4.13 -12.02 4.73
C ASN A 271 -5.58 -12.50 4.56
N PHE A 272 -6.46 -11.62 4.11
CA PHE A 272 -7.87 -11.90 3.88
C PHE A 272 -8.41 -11.04 2.73
N ILE A 273 -9.61 -11.36 2.26
CA ILE A 273 -10.36 -10.53 1.31
C ILE A 273 -11.69 -10.15 1.96
N ALA A 274 -11.94 -8.84 2.08
CA ALA A 274 -13.28 -8.31 2.35
C ALA A 274 -14.06 -8.27 1.03
N CYS A 275 -15.28 -8.81 1.03
CA CYS A 275 -16.16 -8.77 -0.12
C CYS A 275 -17.15 -7.61 -0.01
N PHE A 276 -18.15 -7.61 -0.88
CA PHE A 276 -19.13 -6.56 -1.05
C PHE A 276 -20.53 -6.98 -0.56
N GLU A 277 -20.60 -7.74 0.54
CA GLU A 277 -21.86 -8.25 1.11
C GLU A 277 -22.89 -7.15 1.40
N GLY A 278 -22.43 -5.94 1.77
CA GLY A 278 -23.27 -4.82 2.18
C GLY A 278 -23.94 -4.04 1.04
N ILE A 279 -23.58 -4.24 -0.23
CA ILE A 279 -24.06 -3.36 -1.31
C ILE A 279 -25.60 -3.40 -1.45
N PRO A 280 -26.29 -2.26 -1.66
CA PRO A 280 -27.75 -2.20 -1.76
C PRO A 280 -28.36 -3.08 -2.85
N ASP A 281 -27.74 -3.08 -4.03
CA ASP A 281 -28.18 -3.87 -5.19
C ASP A 281 -27.33 -5.13 -5.35
N LEU A 282 -27.22 -5.92 -4.27
CA LEU A 282 -26.38 -7.12 -4.23
C LEU A 282 -26.78 -8.15 -5.29
N ASP A 283 -25.83 -8.47 -6.17
CA ASP A 283 -25.88 -9.62 -7.05
C ASP A 283 -25.24 -10.83 -6.35
N SER A 284 -26.08 -11.73 -5.84
CA SER A 284 -25.63 -12.91 -5.10
C SER A 284 -24.74 -13.83 -5.94
N ALA A 285 -24.96 -13.91 -7.26
CA ALA A 285 -24.14 -14.75 -8.14
C ALA A 285 -22.72 -14.20 -8.27
N LYS A 286 -22.55 -12.88 -8.27
CA LYS A 286 -21.22 -12.25 -8.23
C LYS A 286 -20.54 -12.44 -6.89
N LEU A 287 -21.28 -12.36 -5.79
CA LEU A 287 -20.74 -12.62 -4.45
C LEU A 287 -20.27 -14.08 -4.31
N ASP A 288 -21.05 -15.04 -4.81
CA ASP A 288 -20.66 -16.44 -4.84
C ASP A 288 -19.38 -16.66 -5.64
N LEU A 289 -19.23 -15.99 -6.79
CA LEU A 289 -18.01 -16.01 -7.59
C LEU A 289 -16.81 -15.41 -6.84
N ALA A 290 -17.02 -14.34 -6.06
CA ALA A 290 -15.98 -13.76 -5.22
C ALA A 290 -15.53 -14.73 -4.10
N TYR A 291 -16.47 -15.46 -3.49
CA TYR A 291 -16.11 -16.51 -2.52
C TYR A 291 -15.43 -17.71 -3.17
N ASP A 292 -15.81 -18.08 -4.40
CA ASP A 292 -15.06 -19.08 -5.17
C ASP A 292 -13.63 -18.62 -5.44
N TYR A 293 -13.42 -17.35 -5.79
CA TYR A 293 -12.09 -16.79 -5.94
C TYR A 293 -11.27 -16.91 -4.64
N GLN A 294 -11.84 -16.54 -3.48
CA GLN A 294 -11.17 -16.70 -2.18
C GLN A 294 -10.79 -18.17 -1.89
N ARG A 295 -11.67 -19.13 -2.21
CA ARG A 295 -11.38 -20.56 -2.06
C ARG A 295 -10.19 -21.00 -2.90
N HIS A 296 -10.09 -20.52 -4.14
CA HIS A 296 -8.94 -20.81 -5.00
C HIS A 296 -7.67 -20.12 -4.51
N MET A 297 -7.76 -18.88 -4.00
CA MET A 297 -6.63 -18.17 -3.39
C MET A 297 -6.07 -18.93 -2.19
N MET A 298 -6.92 -19.47 -1.32
CA MET A 298 -6.50 -20.28 -0.17
C MET A 298 -5.83 -21.59 -0.58
N GLN A 299 -6.21 -22.17 -1.73
CA GLN A 299 -5.53 -23.34 -2.28
C GLN A 299 -4.17 -23.00 -2.90
N ALA A 300 -4.06 -21.82 -3.51
CA ALA A 300 -2.85 -21.38 -4.22
C ALA A 300 -1.80 -20.73 -3.31
N ASN A 301 -2.23 -20.12 -2.20
CA ASN A 301 -1.37 -19.36 -1.29
C ASN A 301 -1.63 -19.78 0.18
N PRO A 302 -0.67 -20.44 0.85
CA PRO A 302 -0.82 -20.85 2.25
C PRO A 302 -0.87 -19.69 3.25
N ASP A 303 -0.42 -18.49 2.85
CA ASP A 303 -0.50 -17.28 3.70
C ASP A 303 -1.90 -16.63 3.66
N PHE A 304 -2.76 -17.05 2.73
CA PHE A 304 -4.14 -16.57 2.62
C PHE A 304 -5.11 -17.46 3.41
N GLN A 305 -6.11 -16.84 4.04
CA GLN A 305 -7.11 -17.54 4.83
C GLN A 305 -8.49 -16.85 4.77
N MET A 306 -9.53 -17.54 5.26
CA MET A 306 -10.93 -17.07 5.23
C MET A 306 -11.62 -17.08 6.61
N GLU A 307 -10.88 -17.37 7.69
CA GLU A 307 -11.40 -17.47 9.07
C GLU A 307 -11.47 -16.10 9.77
N ARG A 308 -10.45 -15.26 9.57
CA ARG A 308 -10.29 -13.93 10.16
C ARG A 308 -10.40 -12.86 9.07
N GLY A 309 -11.04 -11.74 9.40
CA GLY A 309 -11.24 -10.60 8.50
C GLY A 309 -12.24 -9.63 9.13
N TYR A 310 -12.65 -8.62 8.36
CA TYR A 310 -13.70 -7.72 8.81
C TYR A 310 -15.06 -8.45 8.98
N PRO A 311 -15.92 -7.96 9.89
CA PRO A 311 -17.31 -8.38 9.93
C PRO A 311 -17.97 -8.18 8.56
N LYS A 312 -18.87 -9.10 8.21
CA LYS A 312 -19.66 -8.99 6.98
C LYS A 312 -20.85 -8.07 7.23
N ASP A 313 -20.98 -7.05 6.40
CA ASP A 313 -22.13 -6.16 6.41
C ASP A 313 -23.40 -6.89 5.96
N ALA A 314 -24.55 -6.42 6.44
CA ALA A 314 -25.84 -6.95 5.98
C ALA A 314 -26.19 -6.33 4.61
N PRO A 315 -26.88 -7.03 3.70
CA PRO A 315 -27.24 -6.46 2.41
C PRO A 315 -28.02 -5.14 2.55
N GLY A 316 -27.55 -4.08 1.88
CA GLY A 316 -28.17 -2.76 1.86
C GLY A 316 -27.91 -1.88 3.07
N THR A 317 -26.82 -2.11 3.79
CA THR A 317 -26.33 -1.22 4.86
C THR A 317 -25.19 -0.33 4.39
#